data_AF-A0A7J8X5L8-F1
#
_entry.id   AF-A0A7J8X5L8-F1
#
_cell.length_a   1.000
_cell.length_b   1.000
_cell.length_c   1.000
_cell.angle_alpha   90.00
_cell.angle_beta   90.00
_cell.angle_gamma   90.00
#
_symmetry.space_group_name_H-M   'P 1'
#
loop_
_entity.id
_entity.type
_entity.pdbx_description
1 polymer ?
#
loop_
_entity_poly.entity_id
_entity_poly.type
_entity_poly.pdbx_seq_one_letter_code
_entity_poly.pdbx_strand_id
1 'polypeptide(L)'
;MAKRRMMRLAAVRVGGRVTKKSSYAKNECLEIEKGNDIEMLDEGFIMENVDGVPSISFFERIRNLVKQRMRRTIVIKLLGRKIVFSVLLNKIQTLWKLVKGLQLIDLDNEYYLVKFK
;
A
#
# COMPACT_ATOMS: atom_id res chain seq x y z
N MET A 1 -31.28 2.38 -18.58
CA MET A 1 -30.65 2.47 -19.91
C MET A 1 -29.74 3.68 -19.95
N ALA A 2 -28.43 3.48 -20.10
CA ALA A 2 -27.51 4.49 -20.62
C ALA A 2 -26.25 3.77 -21.15
N LYS A 3 -26.16 3.66 -22.48
CA LYS A 3 -24.98 3.18 -23.21
C LYS A 3 -23.89 4.25 -23.16
N ARG A 4 -22.63 3.84 -22.93
CA ARG A 4 -21.39 4.51 -23.39
C ARG A 4 -20.19 3.70 -22.86
N ARG A 5 -19.10 3.43 -23.56
CA ARG A 5 -18.75 3.41 -24.98
C ARG A 5 -17.39 2.69 -24.95
N MET A 6 -17.31 1.49 -25.53
CA MET A 6 -16.09 0.67 -25.56
C MET A 6 -15.04 1.42 -26.40
N MET A 7 -13.95 1.90 -25.79
CA MET A 7 -12.83 2.44 -26.56
C MET A 7 -12.01 1.29 -27.13
N ARG A 8 -12.01 1.19 -28.47
CA ARG A 8 -11.13 0.31 -29.24
C ARG A 8 -9.70 0.84 -29.17
N LEU A 9 -8.76 -0.04 -28.84
CA LEU A 9 -7.33 0.25 -28.91
C LEU A 9 -6.90 0.13 -30.37
N ALA A 10 -6.53 1.24 -31.02
CA ALA A 10 -5.81 1.21 -32.29
C ALA A 10 -4.32 1.44 -32.01
N ALA A 11 -3.48 0.45 -32.35
CA ALA A 11 -2.04 0.59 -32.28
C ALA A 11 -1.52 1.14 -33.60
N VAL A 12 -1.13 2.42 -33.62
CA VAL A 12 -0.31 3.00 -34.69
C VAL A 12 1.16 2.84 -34.30
N ARG A 13 1.94 2.14 -35.12
CA ARG A 13 3.37 1.91 -34.93
C ARG A 13 4.16 2.94 -35.73
N VAL A 14 4.90 3.81 -35.05
CA VAL A 14 6.05 4.54 -35.63
C VAL A 14 7.17 4.50 -34.60
N GLY A 15 8.37 4.13 -35.06
CA GLY A 15 9.55 3.86 -34.24
C GLY A 15 10.01 5.05 -33.40
N GLY A 16 10.60 4.75 -32.24
CA GLY A 16 11.22 5.73 -31.37
C GLY A 16 11.17 5.31 -29.90
N ARG A 17 12.35 4.94 -29.37
CA ARG A 17 12.77 4.87 -27.95
C ARG A 17 11.64 5.03 -26.90
N VAL A 18 11.17 3.91 -26.33
CA VAL A 18 10.31 3.93 -25.12
C VAL A 18 11.19 4.21 -23.91
N THR A 19 11.30 5.49 -23.50
CA THR A 19 11.67 5.80 -22.12
C THR A 19 10.44 5.50 -21.26
N LYS A 20 10.48 4.40 -20.51
CA LYS A 20 9.45 4.13 -19.50
C LYS A 20 9.54 5.26 -18.47
N LYS A 21 8.61 6.22 -18.56
CA LYS A 21 8.34 7.14 -17.45
C LYS A 21 8.06 6.25 -16.24
N SER A 22 8.90 6.35 -15.22
CA SER A 22 8.62 5.80 -13.90
C SER A 22 7.35 6.51 -13.43
N SER A 23 6.20 5.86 -13.64
CA SER A 23 4.97 6.29 -13.01
C SER A 23 5.15 5.93 -11.54
N TYR A 24 5.53 6.91 -10.74
CA TYR A 24 5.06 6.95 -9.37
C TYR A 24 3.57 6.65 -9.47
N ALA A 25 3.18 5.46 -9.03
CA ALA A 25 1.77 5.16 -8.86
C ALA A 25 1.26 6.35 -8.06
N LYS A 26 0.33 7.10 -8.64
CA LYS A 26 -0.46 8.05 -7.86
C LYS A 26 -0.89 7.22 -6.65
N ASN A 27 -0.41 7.61 -5.48
CA ASN A 27 -0.99 7.12 -4.25
C ASN A 27 -2.42 7.62 -4.33
N GLU A 28 -3.30 6.75 -4.81
CA GLU A 28 -4.72 6.85 -4.61
C GLU A 28 -4.85 6.97 -3.11
N CYS A 29 -5.10 8.20 -2.65
CA CYS A 29 -5.57 8.43 -1.29
C CYS A 29 -6.69 7.42 -1.12
N LEU A 30 -6.49 6.43 -0.24
CA LEU A 30 -7.47 5.40 0.01
C LEU A 30 -8.78 6.11 0.29
N GLU A 31 -9.71 6.04 -0.66
CA GLU A 31 -11.05 6.53 -0.44
C GLU A 31 -11.57 5.72 0.75
N ILE A 32 -11.73 6.43 1.88
CA ILE A 32 -12.37 5.88 3.05
C ILE A 32 -13.80 5.64 2.58
N GLU A 33 -14.13 4.39 2.24
CA GLU A 33 -15.49 4.00 1.93
C GLU A 33 -16.39 4.53 3.06
N LYS A 34 -17.32 5.40 2.67
CA LYS A 34 -18.25 6.09 3.57
C LYS A 34 -19.03 5.05 4.38
N GLY A 35 -18.73 4.97 5.67
CA GLY A 35 -19.40 4.09 6.60
C GLY A 35 -19.00 4.46 8.01
N ASN A 36 -19.72 5.43 8.56
CA ASN A 36 -19.60 6.08 9.86
C ASN A 36 -18.74 7.35 9.83
N ASP A 37 -19.42 8.43 10.16
CA ASP A 37 -18.93 9.80 10.24
C ASP A 37 -17.71 9.84 11.15
N ILE A 38 -16.52 9.93 10.57
CA ILE A 38 -15.33 10.33 11.31
C ILE A 38 -15.47 11.83 11.46
N GLU A 39 -16.32 12.24 12.41
CA GLU A 39 -16.26 13.58 12.96
C GLU A 39 -14.81 13.84 13.36
N MET A 40 -14.33 14.97 12.86
CA MET A 40 -12.99 15.51 12.99
C MET A 40 -12.62 15.60 14.49
N LEU A 41 -11.99 14.57 15.02
CA LEU A 41 -11.40 14.57 16.36
C LEU A 41 -9.95 15.03 16.21
N ASP A 42 -9.72 16.29 16.58
CA ASP A 42 -8.47 17.01 16.29
C ASP A 42 -7.21 16.42 16.94
N GLU A 43 -7.29 15.48 17.89
CA GLU A 43 -6.11 14.80 18.42
C GLU A 43 -6.41 13.33 18.69
N GLY A 44 -5.99 12.46 17.77
CA GLY A 44 -6.19 11.01 17.85
C GLY A 44 -5.03 10.24 18.51
N PHE A 45 -3.97 10.94 18.86
CA PHE A 45 -2.76 10.37 19.42
C PHE A 45 -2.00 11.43 20.22
N ILE A 46 -1.24 10.97 21.20
CA ILE A 46 -0.37 11.79 22.03
C ILE A 46 1.07 11.47 21.63
N MET A 47 1.85 12.50 21.30
CA MET A 47 3.30 12.39 21.10
C MET A 47 3.99 12.88 22.36
N GLU A 48 4.89 12.09 22.91
CA GLU A 48 5.64 12.43 24.11
C GLU A 48 7.10 11.99 23.96
N ASN A 49 7.99 12.51 24.80
CA ASN A 49 9.37 12.06 24.89
C ASN A 49 9.55 11.36 26.23
N VAL A 50 9.71 10.04 26.21
CA VAL A 50 9.94 9.21 27.40
C VAL A 50 11.40 8.79 27.38
N ASP A 51 12.18 9.25 28.36
CA ASP A 51 13.60 8.91 28.51
C ASP A 51 14.47 9.18 27.26
N GLY A 52 14.17 10.26 26.54
CA GLY A 52 14.88 10.61 25.29
C GLY A 52 14.37 9.87 24.05
N VAL A 53 13.35 9.02 24.19
CA VAL A 53 12.74 8.25 23.11
C VAL A 53 11.37 8.85 22.75
N PRO A 54 11.12 9.21 21.46
CA PRO A 54 9.79 9.64 21.04
C PRO A 54 8.81 8.47 21.17
N SER A 55 7.75 8.69 21.93
CA SER A 55 6.64 7.76 22.15
C SER A 55 5.37 8.32 21.52
N ILE A 56 4.58 7.41 20.94
CA ILE A 56 3.30 7.73 20.28
C ILE A 56 2.23 6.85 20.92
N SER A 57 1.30 7.48 21.62
CA SER A 57 0.19 6.80 22.30
C SER A 57 -1.11 7.05 21.54
N PHE A 58 -1.76 5.99 21.09
CA PHE A 58 -3.05 6.06 20.39
C PHE A 58 -4.22 5.84 21.33
N PHE A 59 -5.31 6.57 21.13
CA PHE A 59 -6.58 6.22 21.77
C PHE A 59 -7.07 4.84 21.31
N GLU A 60 -7.81 4.14 22.19
CA GLU A 60 -8.25 2.77 21.94
C GLU A 60 -9.08 2.63 20.65
N ARG A 61 -9.89 3.65 20.32
CA ARG A 61 -10.66 3.69 19.06
C ARG A 61 -9.76 3.62 17.83
N ILE A 62 -8.69 4.42 17.80
CA ILE A 62 -7.75 4.47 16.67
C ILE A 62 -6.89 3.21 16.64
N ARG A 63 -6.47 2.71 17.81
CA ARG A 63 -5.78 1.43 17.90
C ARG A 63 -6.61 0.30 17.30
N ASN A 64 -7.91 0.25 17.58
CA ASN A 64 -8.80 -0.76 17.04
C ASN A 64 -9.03 -0.58 15.54
N LEU A 65 -9.13 0.65 15.04
CA LEU A 65 -9.21 0.93 13.61
C LEU A 65 -7.94 0.44 12.87
N VAL A 66 -6.75 0.72 13.41
CA VAL A 66 -5.48 0.27 12.84
C VAL A 66 -5.40 -1.26 12.86
N LYS A 67 -5.72 -1.91 14.00
CA LYS A 67 -5.77 -3.38 14.10
C LYS A 67 -6.71 -3.98 13.06
N GLN A 68 -7.91 -3.42 12.88
CA GLN A 68 -8.87 -3.92 11.89
C GLN A 68 -8.36 -3.75 10.46
N ARG A 69 -7.85 -2.56 10.10
CA ARG A 69 -7.32 -2.29 8.75
C ARG A 69 -6.09 -3.14 8.41
N MET A 70 -5.27 -3.45 9.41
CA MET A 70 -4.04 -4.24 9.26
C MET A 70 -4.23 -5.74 9.54
N ARG A 71 -5.44 -6.22 9.82
CA ARG A 71 -5.71 -7.61 10.24
C ARG A 71 -5.17 -8.69 9.29
N ARG A 72 -5.10 -8.39 7.99
CA ARG A 72 -4.58 -9.30 6.94
C ARG A 72 -3.29 -8.77 6.35
N THR A 73 -2.39 -8.29 7.20
CA THR A 73 -1.15 -7.65 6.78
C THR A 73 0.03 -8.22 7.53
N ILE A 74 1.16 -8.37 6.86
CA ILE A 74 2.43 -8.77 7.46
C ILE A 74 3.54 -7.82 7.01
N VAL A 75 4.54 -7.66 7.88
CA VAL A 75 5.74 -6.89 7.57
C VAL A 75 6.86 -7.86 7.23
N ILE A 76 7.53 -7.63 6.11
CA ILE A 76 8.68 -8.41 5.65
C ILE A 76 9.89 -7.48 5.63
N LYS A 77 11.01 -7.92 6.22
CA LYS A 77 12.31 -7.26 6.05
C LYS A 77 13.18 -8.08 5.11
N LEU A 78 13.75 -7.44 4.09
CA LEU A 78 14.79 -8.07 3.29
C LEU A 78 16.15 -7.90 3.97
N LEU A 79 16.89 -9.01 4.06
CA LEU A 79 18.25 -9.03 4.59
C LEU A 79 19.22 -9.28 3.44
N GLY A 80 20.34 -8.56 3.43
CA GLY A 80 21.38 -8.72 2.42
C GLY A 80 21.17 -7.86 1.18
N ARG A 81 21.30 -8.46 -0.01
CA ARG A 81 21.29 -7.71 -1.28
C ARG A 81 19.89 -7.20 -1.60
N LYS A 82 19.81 -5.90 -1.91
CA LYS A 82 18.58 -5.28 -2.41
C LYS A 82 18.15 -5.95 -3.71
N ILE A 83 16.88 -6.36 -3.77
CA ILE A 83 16.26 -6.91 -4.98
C ILE A 83 15.21 -5.95 -5.50
N VAL A 84 14.99 -5.99 -6.81
CA VAL A 84 13.99 -5.16 -7.47
C VAL A 84 12.59 -5.55 -7.00
N PHE A 85 11.72 -4.56 -6.77
CA PHE A 85 10.36 -4.74 -6.25
C PHE A 85 9.54 -5.80 -7.00
N SER A 86 9.59 -5.81 -8.34
CA SER A 86 8.89 -6.80 -9.17
C SER A 86 9.36 -8.23 -8.93
N VAL A 87 10.66 -8.41 -8.69
CA VAL A 87 11.27 -9.71 -8.37
C VAL A 87 10.84 -10.17 -6.98
N LEU A 88 10.81 -9.25 -6.00
CA LEU A 88 10.31 -9.52 -4.66
C LEU A 88 8.85 -9.97 -4.68
N LEU A 89 7.99 -9.21 -5.37
CA LEU A 89 6.56 -9.52 -5.50
C LEU A 89 6.35 -10.92 -6.09
N ASN A 90 7.03 -11.24 -7.20
CA ASN A 90 6.95 -12.56 -7.83
C ASN A 90 7.45 -13.66 -6.88
N LYS A 91 8.57 -13.46 -6.19
CA LYS A 91 9.10 -14.43 -5.21
C LYS A 91 8.10 -14.71 -4.10
N ILE A 92 7.49 -13.67 -3.52
CA ILE A 92 6.48 -13.83 -2.46
C ILE A 92 5.27 -14.61 -2.99
N GLN A 93 4.75 -14.24 -4.16
CA GLN A 93 3.61 -14.92 -4.78
C GLN A 93 3.90 -16.41 -5.03
N THR A 94 5.08 -16.73 -5.57
CA THR A 94 5.49 -18.12 -5.83
C THR A 94 5.74 -18.91 -4.55
N LEU A 95 6.47 -18.36 -3.59
CA LEU A 95 6.83 -19.05 -2.35
C LEU A 95 5.60 -19.41 -1.52
N TRP A 96 4.62 -18.50 -1.45
CA TRP A 96 3.40 -18.71 -0.65
C TRP A 96 2.24 -19.30 -1.44
N LYS A 97 2.44 -19.62 -2.73
CA LYS A 97 1.43 -20.23 -3.61
C LYS A 97 0.08 -19.50 -3.54
N LEU A 98 0.13 -18.17 -3.56
CA LEU A 98 -1.06 -17.37 -3.36
C LEU A 98 -1.98 -17.45 -4.58
N VAL A 99 -3.19 -17.96 -4.35
CA VAL A 99 -4.25 -18.05 -5.39
C VAL A 99 -4.91 -16.68 -5.63
N LYS A 100 -4.95 -15.83 -4.60
CA LYS A 100 -5.45 -14.45 -4.68
C LYS A 100 -4.29 -13.46 -4.76
N GLY A 101 -4.51 -12.36 -5.47
CA GLY A 101 -3.53 -11.28 -5.56
C GLY A 101 -3.23 -10.66 -4.18
N LEU A 102 -2.00 -10.20 -4.01
CA LEU A 102 -1.53 -9.47 -2.83
C LEU A 102 -1.16 -8.03 -3.20
N GLN A 103 -1.21 -7.13 -2.24
CA GLN A 103 -0.66 -5.78 -2.35
C GLN A 103 0.64 -5.72 -1.57
N LEU A 104 1.70 -5.25 -2.23
CA LEU A 104 3.02 -5.03 -1.62
C LEU A 104 3.27 -3.52 -1.58
N ILE A 105 3.58 -2.98 -0.41
CA ILE A 105 3.85 -1.56 -0.18
C ILE A 105 5.26 -1.44 0.37
N ASP A 106 6.07 -0.55 -0.20
CA ASP A 106 7.43 -0.25 0.27
C ASP A 106 7.36 0.69 1.48
N LEU A 107 8.00 0.32 2.58
CA LEU A 107 8.08 1.09 3.83
C LEU A 107 9.46 1.73 4.04
N ASP A 108 10.33 1.68 3.04
CA ASP A 108 11.73 2.08 3.10
C ASP A 108 12.61 1.19 4.01
N ASN A 109 13.93 1.35 3.95
CA ASN A 109 14.92 0.56 4.70
C ASN A 109 14.71 -0.97 4.55
N GLU A 110 14.35 -1.39 3.33
CA GLU A 110 14.14 -2.78 2.97
C GLU A 110 13.00 -3.47 3.75
N TYR A 111 12.09 -2.67 4.33
CA TYR A 111 10.83 -3.13 4.89
C TYR A 111 9.72 -3.05 3.86
N TYR A 112 8.87 -4.06 3.86
CA TYR A 112 7.72 -4.15 2.98
C TYR A 112 6.49 -4.59 3.76
N LEU A 113 5.37 -3.96 3.45
CA LEU A 113 4.05 -4.36 3.92
C LEU A 113 3.40 -5.26 2.87
N VAL A 114 3.04 -6.49 3.25
CA VAL A 114 2.21 -7.35 2.41
C VAL A 114 0.80 -7.39 2.95
N LYS A 115 -0.16 -6.93 2.16
CA LYS A 115 -1.58 -6.96 2.46
C LYS A 115 -2.28 -8.00 1.60
N PHE A 116 -2.94 -8.95 2.26
CA PHE A 116 -3.69 -10.03 1.61
C PHE A 116 -5.14 -9.60 1.37
N LYS A 117 -5.68 -9.98 0.21
CA LYS A 117 -7.10 -9.79 -0.13
C LYS A 117 -7.99 -10.85 0.50
#